data_AF-A0A6I4U043-F1
#
_entry.id   AF-A0A6I4U043-F1
#
_cell.length_a   1.000
_cell.length_b   1.000
_cell.length_c   1.000
_cell.angle_alpha   90.00
_cell.angle_beta   90.00
_cell.angle_gamma   90.00
#
_symmetry.space_group_name_H-M   'P 1'
#
loop_
_entity.id
_entity.type
_entity.pdbx_description
1 polymer ?
#
loop_
_entity_poly.entity_id
_entity_poly.type
_entity_poly.pdbx_seq_one_letter_code
_entity_poly.pdbx_strand_id
1 'polypeptide(L)'
;MPAPHSGKQNSENRMDRLFNRAEAILYGRKTGLGAPILWHLALRHHGRSMLEIANHATRTGARSELGTAAQWFSPFNLMYRAYRLGEPNAAQNLAMTHFNFGDLQGYRHWIRKAARAGETNAQNDARRFELRQPYTLARRLRRLRPVRRDGS
;
A
#
# COMPACT_ATOMS: atom_id res chain seq x y z
N MET A 1 -8.86 40.67 -10.43
CA MET A 1 -9.22 39.66 -9.41
C MET A 1 -8.12 38.60 -9.38
N PRO A 2 -7.25 38.55 -8.36
CA PRO A 2 -6.14 37.59 -8.33
C PRO A 2 -6.62 36.18 -7.92
N ALA A 3 -6.08 35.15 -8.56
CA ALA A 3 -6.54 33.77 -8.43
C ALA A 3 -6.16 33.12 -7.07
N PRO A 4 -7.10 32.45 -6.37
CA PRO A 4 -6.85 31.80 -5.07
C PRO A 4 -6.08 30.46 -5.12
N HIS A 5 -5.48 30.10 -6.27
CA HIS A 5 -4.90 28.76 -6.48
C HIS A 5 -3.39 28.63 -6.20
N SER A 6 -2.64 29.73 -6.07
CA SER A 6 -1.17 29.71 -5.94
C SER A 6 -0.67 29.11 -4.60
N GLY A 7 -1.39 29.35 -3.50
CA GLY A 7 -0.96 28.91 -2.15
C GLY A 7 -1.06 27.40 -1.93
N LYS A 8 -2.10 26.75 -2.45
CA LYS A 8 -2.30 25.29 -2.33
C LYS A 8 -1.22 24.52 -3.09
N GLN A 9 -0.98 24.92 -4.35
CA GLN A 9 0.04 24.30 -5.20
C GLN A 9 1.44 24.38 -4.57
N ASN A 10 1.81 25.52 -4.00
CA ASN A 10 3.12 25.70 -3.34
C ASN A 10 3.26 24.84 -2.08
N SER A 11 2.17 24.66 -1.33
CA SER A 11 2.16 23.81 -0.14
C SER A 11 2.30 22.32 -0.49
N GLU A 12 1.62 21.84 -1.53
CA GLU A 12 1.75 20.48 -2.06
C GLU A 12 3.17 20.23 -2.57
N ASN A 13 3.72 21.16 -3.37
CA ASN A 13 5.10 21.11 -3.85
C ASN A 13 6.14 21.07 -2.71
N ARG A 14 5.84 21.67 -1.55
CA ARG A 14 6.71 21.58 -0.36
C ARG A 14 6.60 20.21 0.30
N MET A 15 5.39 19.67 0.42
CA MET A 15 5.15 18.34 1.02
C MET A 15 5.77 17.24 0.16
N ASP A 16 5.64 17.32 -1.16
CA ASP A 16 6.28 16.38 -2.10
C ASP A 16 7.81 16.40 -2.00
N ARG A 17 8.43 17.59 -1.87
CA ARG A 17 9.88 17.68 -1.67
C ARG A 17 10.33 17.03 -0.37
N LEU A 18 9.58 17.22 0.71
CA LEU A 18 9.84 16.57 2.00
C LEU A 18 9.63 15.06 1.90
N PHE A 19 8.60 14.61 1.19
CA PHE A 19 8.35 13.20 0.93
C PHE A 19 9.51 12.56 0.17
N ASN A 20 9.93 13.13 -0.96
CA ASN A 20 11.04 12.63 -1.77
C ASN A 20 12.35 12.58 -0.97
N ARG A 21 12.57 13.54 -0.06
CA ARG A 21 13.71 13.50 0.87
C ARG A 21 13.59 12.35 1.86
N ALA A 22 12.43 12.17 2.48
CA ALA A 22 12.19 11.09 3.43
C ALA A 22 12.38 9.72 2.78
N GLU A 23 11.86 9.55 1.57
CA GLU A 23 12.03 8.37 0.74
C GLU A 23 13.52 8.13 0.45
N ALA A 24 14.25 9.15 -0.02
CA ALA A 24 15.69 9.02 -0.28
C ALA A 24 16.47 8.57 0.97
N ILE A 25 16.07 9.05 2.16
CA ILE A 25 16.69 8.63 3.43
C ILE A 25 16.37 7.16 3.74
N LEU A 26 15.10 6.74 3.63
CA LEU A 26 14.69 5.37 3.96
C LEU A 26 15.33 4.32 3.05
N TYR A 27 15.57 4.65 1.78
CA TYR A 27 16.28 3.79 0.84
C TYR A 27 17.81 3.95 0.89
N GLY A 28 18.36 4.64 1.90
CA GLY A 28 19.81 4.77 2.10
C GLY A 28 20.52 5.68 1.08
N ARG A 29 19.79 6.43 0.26
CA ARG A 29 20.34 7.38 -0.73
C ARG A 29 20.78 8.70 -0.10
N LYS A 30 20.29 9.03 1.10
CA LYS A 30 20.65 10.23 1.88
C LYS A 30 20.73 9.89 3.37
N THR A 31 21.49 10.68 4.12
CA THR A 31 21.60 10.55 5.58
C THR A 31 20.44 11.25 6.29
N GLY A 32 20.04 10.71 7.45
CA GLY A 32 19.04 11.32 8.34
C GLY A 32 17.95 10.34 8.79
N LEU A 33 16.85 10.89 9.32
CA LEU A 33 15.69 10.12 9.78
C LEU A 33 14.48 10.38 8.87
N GLY A 34 14.15 9.41 8.02
CA GLY A 34 13.03 9.51 7.08
C GLY A 34 11.66 9.26 7.72
N ALA A 35 11.59 8.32 8.66
CA ALA A 35 10.32 7.91 9.28
C ALA A 35 9.59 9.05 10.01
N PRO A 36 10.24 9.91 10.83
CA PRO A 36 9.57 11.06 11.45
C PRO A 36 8.99 12.04 10.43
N ILE A 37 9.68 12.25 9.30
CA ILE A 37 9.21 13.13 8.22
C ILE A 37 7.93 12.55 7.60
N LEU A 38 7.90 11.24 7.33
CA LEU A 38 6.69 10.59 6.81
C LEU A 38 5.52 10.70 7.80
N TRP A 39 5.75 10.47 9.09
CA TRP A 39 4.72 10.62 10.12
C TRP A 39 4.18 12.05 10.19
N HIS A 40 5.05 13.05 10.16
CA HIS A 40 4.66 14.45 10.11
C HIS A 40 3.76 14.75 8.90
N LEU A 41 4.11 14.23 7.71
CA LEU A 41 3.32 14.41 6.49
C LEU A 41 1.98 13.64 6.55
N ALA A 42 1.97 12.43 7.09
CA ALA A 42 0.76 11.61 7.23
C ALA A 42 -0.26 12.24 8.18
N LEU A 43 0.18 12.86 9.29
CA LEU A 43 -0.68 13.63 10.19
C LEU A 43 -1.33 14.83 9.48
N ARG A 44 -0.72 15.33 8.41
CA ARG A 44 -1.23 16.41 7.56
C ARG A 44 -1.99 15.90 6.32
N HIS A 45 -2.45 14.66 6.34
CA HIS A 45 -3.23 14.05 5.25
C HIS A 45 -2.48 13.85 3.93
N HIS A 46 -1.15 13.72 3.97
CA HIS A 46 -0.38 13.38 2.76
C HIS A 46 -0.51 11.89 2.41
N GLY A 47 -1.22 11.57 1.33
CA GLY A 47 -1.59 10.20 0.93
C GLY A 47 -0.39 9.29 0.71
N ARG A 48 0.59 9.71 -0.10
CA ARG A 48 1.82 8.94 -0.38
C ARG A 48 2.60 8.58 0.88
N SER A 49 2.66 9.49 1.86
CA SER A 49 3.34 9.22 3.15
C SER A 49 2.62 8.15 3.95
N MET A 50 1.29 8.14 3.96
CA MET A 50 0.52 7.08 4.62
C MET A 50 0.79 5.73 3.99
N LEU A 51 0.86 5.66 2.65
CA LEU A 51 1.16 4.43 1.93
C LEU A 51 2.58 3.93 2.23
N GLU A 52 3.58 4.82 2.24
CA GLU A 52 4.96 4.43 2.51
C GLU A 52 5.15 3.91 3.94
N ILE A 53 4.53 4.56 4.93
CA ILE A 53 4.52 4.07 6.32
C ILE A 53 3.86 2.70 6.40
N ALA A 54 2.70 2.53 5.77
CA ALA A 54 1.96 1.28 5.78
C ALA A 54 2.75 0.14 5.11
N ASN A 55 3.37 0.41 3.95
CA ASN A 55 4.19 -0.54 3.21
C ASN A 55 5.40 -0.99 4.02
N HIS A 56 6.06 -0.06 4.72
CA HIS A 56 7.16 -0.40 5.61
C HIS A 56 6.70 -1.26 6.80
N ALA A 57 5.53 -0.96 7.36
CA ALA A 57 4.97 -1.70 8.50
C ALA A 57 4.51 -3.12 8.12
N THR A 58 4.08 -3.35 6.88
CA THR A 58 3.63 -4.66 6.38
C THR A 58 4.70 -5.44 5.60
N ARG A 59 5.96 -5.02 5.68
CA ARG A 59 7.04 -5.54 4.83
C ARG A 59 7.30 -7.04 5.05
N THR A 60 7.06 -7.57 6.25
CA THR A 60 7.30 -8.99 6.53
C THR A 60 6.21 -9.89 5.94
N GLY A 61 5.03 -9.32 5.68
CA GLY A 61 3.90 -10.07 5.18
C GLY A 61 3.22 -10.91 6.27
N ALA A 62 3.29 -10.50 7.55
CA ALA A 62 2.52 -11.10 8.63
C ALA A 62 1.15 -10.43 8.79
N ARG A 63 0.07 -11.22 8.81
CA ARG A 63 -1.31 -10.70 8.85
C ARG A 63 -1.60 -9.79 10.05
N SER A 64 -0.94 -10.04 11.18
CA SER A 64 -1.06 -9.22 12.40
C SER A 64 -0.58 -7.77 12.20
N GLU A 65 0.29 -7.52 11.23
CA GLU A 65 0.84 -6.18 10.95
C GLU A 65 -0.19 -5.25 10.33
N LEU A 66 -1.19 -5.79 9.62
CA LEU A 66 -2.19 -4.97 8.91
C LEU A 66 -3.01 -4.09 9.86
N GLY A 67 -3.30 -4.62 11.04
CA GLY A 67 -4.23 -4.02 11.99
C GLY A 67 -5.66 -3.91 11.46
N THR A 68 -6.42 -2.97 12.01
CA THR A 68 -7.86 -2.81 11.71
C THR A 68 -8.22 -1.35 11.46
N ALA A 69 -9.38 -1.10 10.84
CA ALA A 69 -9.90 0.25 10.62
C ALA A 69 -10.06 1.07 11.92
N ALA A 70 -10.33 0.41 13.06
CA ALA A 70 -10.48 1.07 14.35
C ALA A 70 -9.16 1.65 14.89
N GLN A 71 -8.02 1.05 14.52
CA GLN A 71 -6.71 1.51 14.92
C GLN A 71 -6.23 2.60 13.98
N TRP A 72 -6.17 3.84 14.49
CA TRP A 72 -5.87 5.01 13.67
C TRP A 72 -4.57 4.91 12.88
N PHE A 73 -3.51 4.41 13.52
CA PHE A 73 -2.16 4.26 12.97
C PHE A 73 -1.89 2.88 12.36
N SER A 74 -2.91 2.02 12.24
CA SER A 74 -2.71 0.74 11.57
C SER A 74 -2.41 0.94 10.08
N PRO A 75 -1.60 0.06 9.47
CA PRO A 75 -1.36 0.09 8.03
C PRO A 75 -2.66 0.05 7.22
N PHE A 76 -3.64 -0.76 7.64
CA PHE A 76 -4.95 -0.80 7.00
C PHE A 76 -5.62 0.57 6.97
N ASN A 77 -5.73 1.23 8.13
CA ASN A 77 -6.44 2.49 8.23
C ASN A 77 -5.67 3.63 7.53
N LEU A 78 -4.33 3.60 7.54
CA LEU A 78 -3.50 4.52 6.77
C LEU A 78 -3.75 4.40 5.26
N MET A 79 -3.73 3.18 4.72
CA MET A 79 -4.02 2.96 3.29
C MET A 79 -5.49 3.29 2.96
N TYR A 80 -6.42 2.95 3.84
CA TYR A 80 -7.85 3.26 3.66
C TYR A 80 -8.11 4.78 3.62
N ARG A 81 -7.45 5.54 4.51
CA ARG A 81 -7.53 7.00 4.50
C ARG A 81 -6.88 7.60 3.26
N ALA A 82 -5.72 7.09 2.82
CA ALA A 82 -5.10 7.51 1.58
C ALA A 82 -6.05 7.28 0.38
N TYR A 83 -6.71 6.11 0.34
CA TYR A 83 -7.74 5.81 -0.65
C TYR A 83 -8.90 6.80 -0.60
N ARG A 84 -9.41 7.13 0.59
CA ARG A 84 -10.48 8.13 0.76
C ARG A 84 -10.08 9.54 0.34
N LEU A 85 -8.78 9.87 0.40
CA LEU A 85 -8.22 11.13 -0.06
C LEU A 85 -7.98 11.14 -1.59
N GLY A 86 -8.22 10.02 -2.27
CA GLY A 86 -8.02 9.90 -3.72
C GLY A 86 -6.60 9.56 -4.13
N GLU A 87 -5.75 9.07 -3.21
CA GLU A 87 -4.40 8.63 -3.56
C GLU A 87 -4.49 7.43 -4.52
N PRO A 88 -3.97 7.53 -5.76
CA PRO A 88 -4.25 6.58 -6.84
C PRO A 88 -3.84 5.16 -6.51
N ASN A 89 -2.67 4.99 -5.88
CA ASN A 89 -2.09 3.67 -5.62
C ASN A 89 -2.65 3.01 -4.35
N ALA A 90 -3.50 3.69 -3.58
CA ALA A 90 -3.91 3.22 -2.26
C ALA A 90 -4.75 1.93 -2.32
N ALA A 91 -5.66 1.84 -3.29
CA ALA A 91 -6.49 0.65 -3.46
C ALA A 91 -5.66 -0.56 -3.93
N GLN A 92 -4.68 -0.36 -4.82
CA GLN A 92 -3.77 -1.43 -5.22
C GLN A 92 -2.88 -1.88 -4.06
N ASN A 93 -2.34 -0.97 -3.26
CA ASN A 93 -1.55 -1.32 -2.07
C ASN A 93 -2.37 -2.16 -1.09
N LEU A 94 -3.63 -1.79 -0.81
CA LEU A 94 -4.53 -2.62 -0.01
C LEU A 94 -4.70 -4.01 -0.62
N ALA A 95 -4.97 -4.09 -1.93
CA ALA A 95 -5.14 -5.36 -2.62
C ALA A 95 -3.90 -6.26 -2.48
N MET A 96 -2.71 -5.73 -2.77
CA MET A 96 -1.44 -6.45 -2.68
C MET A 96 -1.11 -6.87 -1.26
N THR A 97 -1.38 -6.02 -0.28
CA THR A 97 -1.18 -6.36 1.13
C THR A 97 -2.10 -7.50 1.56
N HIS A 98 -3.39 -7.49 1.20
CA HIS A 98 -4.30 -8.62 1.43
C HIS A 98 -3.82 -9.89 0.71
N PHE A 99 -3.37 -9.76 -0.53
CA PHE A 99 -2.81 -10.88 -1.29
C PHE A 99 -1.60 -11.51 -0.61
N ASN A 100 -0.65 -10.69 -0.15
CA ASN A 100 0.55 -11.12 0.56
C ASN A 100 0.25 -11.83 1.90
N PHE A 101 -0.87 -11.50 2.54
CA PHE A 101 -1.36 -12.21 3.73
C PHE A 101 -2.19 -13.46 3.41
N GLY A 102 -2.44 -13.74 2.13
CA GLY A 102 -3.25 -14.86 1.67
C GLY A 102 -4.77 -14.65 1.79
N ASP A 103 -5.21 -13.42 2.02
CA ASP A 103 -6.60 -13.01 2.03
C ASP A 103 -7.07 -12.65 0.62
N LEU A 104 -7.49 -13.68 -0.12
CA LEU A 104 -7.97 -13.53 -1.49
C LEU A 104 -9.29 -12.77 -1.58
N GLN A 105 -10.12 -12.79 -0.52
CA GLN A 105 -11.37 -12.02 -0.51
C GLN A 105 -11.07 -10.53 -0.41
N GLY A 106 -10.19 -10.14 0.52
CA GLY A 106 -9.70 -8.77 0.65
C GLY A 106 -9.03 -8.28 -0.64
N TYR A 107 -8.16 -9.10 -1.25
CA TYR A 107 -7.54 -8.80 -2.53
C TYR A 107 -8.58 -8.50 -3.61
N ARG A 108 -9.58 -9.38 -3.80
CA ARG A 108 -10.65 -9.19 -4.81
C ARG A 108 -11.47 -7.93 -4.56
N HIS A 109 -11.73 -7.60 -3.30
CA HIS A 109 -12.48 -6.41 -2.96
C HIS A 109 -11.73 -5.15 -3.41
N TRP A 110 -10.45 -5.05 -3.07
CA TRP A 110 -9.65 -3.84 -3.31
C TRP A 110 -9.15 -3.71 -4.75
N ILE A 111 -8.79 -4.82 -5.42
CA ILE A 111 -8.33 -4.75 -6.82
C ILE A 111 -9.44 -4.28 -7.76
N ARG A 112 -10.70 -4.62 -7.47
CA ARG A 112 -11.86 -4.09 -8.21
C ARG A 112 -12.05 -2.59 -8.01
N LYS A 113 -11.79 -2.09 -6.79
CA LYS A 113 -11.85 -0.66 -6.49
C LYS A 113 -10.74 0.10 -7.21
N ALA A 114 -9.52 -0.44 -7.20
CA ALA A 114 -8.38 0.08 -7.95
C ALA A 114 -8.66 0.13 -9.46
N ALA A 115 -9.18 -0.97 -10.03
CA ALA A 115 -9.56 -1.04 -11.45
C ALA A 115 -10.62 -0.01 -11.84
N ARG A 116 -11.63 0.20 -10.97
CA ARG A 116 -12.67 1.23 -11.16
C ARG A 116 -12.14 2.65 -11.04
N ALA A 117 -11.07 2.86 -10.28
CA ALA A 117 -10.38 4.15 -10.19
C ALA A 117 -9.52 4.46 -11.43
N GLY A 118 -9.47 3.57 -12.42
CA GLY A 118 -8.76 3.78 -13.68
C GLY A 118 -7.31 3.30 -13.69
N GLU A 119 -6.88 2.57 -12.65
CA GLU A 119 -5.51 2.08 -12.57
C GLU A 119 -5.29 0.90 -13.53
N THR A 120 -4.52 1.13 -14.59
CA THR A 120 -4.34 0.19 -15.72
C THR A 120 -3.81 -1.18 -15.27
N ASN A 121 -2.85 -1.21 -14.35
CA ASN A 121 -2.32 -2.46 -13.80
C ASN A 121 -3.41 -3.22 -13.03
N ALA A 122 -4.17 -2.52 -12.19
CA ALA A 122 -5.26 -3.12 -11.44
C ALA A 122 -6.40 -3.64 -12.33
N GLN A 123 -6.66 -3.01 -13.48
CA GLN A 123 -7.62 -3.51 -14.47
C GLN A 123 -7.16 -4.84 -15.08
N ASN A 124 -5.87 -4.95 -15.41
CA ASN A 124 -5.29 -6.19 -15.90
C ASN A 124 -5.31 -7.28 -14.83
N ASP A 125 -4.91 -6.95 -13.60
CA ASP A 125 -4.88 -7.88 -12.46
C ASP A 125 -6.29 -8.35 -12.07
N ALA A 126 -7.28 -7.45 -12.09
CA ALA A 126 -8.68 -7.78 -11.83
C ALA A 126 -9.26 -8.74 -12.88
N ARG A 127 -8.80 -8.65 -14.14
CA ARG A 127 -9.18 -9.56 -15.23
C ARG A 127 -8.45 -10.90 -15.15
N ARG A 128 -7.16 -10.89 -14.82
CA ARG A 128 -6.30 -12.09 -14.78
C ARG A 128 -6.55 -12.98 -13.57
N PHE A 129 -7.16 -12.45 -12.51
CA PHE A 129 -7.45 -13.11 -11.24
C PHE A 129 -6.52 -14.30 -10.95
N GLU A 130 -5.39 -14.03 -10.31
CA GLU A 130 -4.47 -15.09 -9.89
C GLU A 130 -5.17 -16.01 -8.88
N LEU A 131 -5.73 -17.11 -9.40
CA LEU A 131 -6.19 -18.25 -8.61
C LEU A 131 -5.02 -18.92 -7.86
N ARG A 132 -3.77 -18.67 -8.32
CA ARG A 132 -2.56 -19.32 -7.82
C ARG A 132 -1.70 -18.31 -7.10
N GLN A 133 -1.61 -18.46 -5.77
CA GLN A 133 -0.63 -17.73 -4.96
C GLN A 133 0.80 -18.08 -5.42
N PRO A 134 1.76 -17.14 -5.36
CA PRO A 134 3.17 -17.42 -5.59
C PRO A 134 3.62 -18.60 -4.73
N TYR A 135 4.48 -19.47 -5.29
CA TYR A 135 4.89 -20.72 -4.65
C TYR A 135 5.39 -20.52 -3.21
N THR A 136 6.16 -19.45 -2.97
CA THR A 136 6.69 -19.07 -1.66
C THR A 136 5.59 -18.74 -0.65
N LEU A 137 4.55 -18.01 -1.08
CA LEU A 137 3.39 -17.67 -0.27
C LEU A 137 2.52 -18.91 0.00
N ALA A 138 2.23 -19.70 -1.02
CA ALA A 138 1.48 -20.94 -0.89
C ALA A 138 2.18 -21.93 0.07
N ARG A 139 3.52 -21.99 0.03
CA ARG A 139 4.35 -22.77 0.96
C ARG A 139 4.22 -22.26 2.39
N ARG A 140 4.39 -20.94 2.59
CA ARG A 140 4.28 -20.29 3.90
C ARG A 140 2.91 -20.53 4.53
N LEU A 141 1.85 -20.46 3.73
CA LEU A 141 0.46 -20.68 4.17
C LEU A 141 0.07 -22.17 4.25
N ARG A 142 1.00 -23.10 4.03
CA ARG A 142 0.75 -24.56 3.98
C ARG A 142 -0.40 -24.96 3.03
N ARG A 143 -0.62 -24.16 1.99
CA ARG A 143 -1.63 -24.39 0.95
C ARG A 143 -1.06 -25.09 -0.28
N LEU A 144 0.23 -25.39 -0.30
CA LEU A 144 0.81 -26.28 -1.31
C LEU A 144 0.16 -27.65 -1.18
N ARG A 145 -0.23 -28.23 -2.32
CA ARG A 145 -0.54 -29.66 -2.39
C ARG A 145 0.69 -30.41 -1.85
N PRO A 146 0.54 -31.30 -0.85
CA PRO A 146 1.63 -32.19 -0.47
C PRO A 146 2.10 -32.93 -1.73
N VAL A 147 3.41 -32.99 -1.97
CA VAL A 147 3.94 -33.86 -3.01
C VAL A 147 3.54 -35.27 -2.61
N ARG A 148 2.55 -35.84 -3.30
CA ARG A 148 2.23 -37.26 -3.18
C ARG A 148 3.44 -38.01 -3.70
N ARG A 149 4.09 -38.78 -2.82
CA ARG A 149 5.20 -39.67 -3.17
C ARG A 149 4.59 -41.00 -3.62
N ASP A 150 3.63 -40.91 -4.53
CA ASP A 150 2.86 -42.05 -5.02
C ASP A 150 3.34 -42.22 -6.46
N GLY A 151 4.21 -43.21 -6.66
CA GLY A 151 4.98 -43.40 -7.89
C GLY A 151 4.12 -43.69 -9.11
N SER A 152 4.59 -43.18 -10.25
CA SER A 152 4.41 -43.72 -11.60
C SER A 152 5.59 -43.25 -12.44
#